data_AF-A0AAI9WI34-F1
#
_entry.id   AF-A0AAI9WI34-F1
#
_cell.length_a   1.000
_cell.length_b   1.000
_cell.length_c   1.000
_cell.angle_alpha   90.00
_cell.angle_beta   90.00
_cell.angle_gamma   90.00
#
_symmetry.space_group_name_H-M   'P 1'
#
loop_
_entity.id
_entity.type
_entity.pdbx_description
1 polymer ?
#
loop_
_entity_poly.entity_id
_entity_poly.type
_entity_poly.pdbx_seq_one_letter_code
_entity_poly.pdbx_strand_id
1 'polypeptide(L)'
;MAGSMQKIAKTCFPRAMQVIDRFHVQKLVYEAVQELRITYRWQVIKEENKAMKAAKEKGEVYKAEELENGDTLRQLLARSRYLLFKSPDKWTKSQKIRAELLFSSLKILSTYITTHWSWERSFPQTMTRM
;
A
#
# COMPACT_ATOMS: atom_id res chain seq x y z
N MET A 1 -9.20 18.14 10.32
CA MET A 1 -10.17 18.87 11.16
C MET A 1 -10.77 19.99 10.30
N ALA A 2 -12.09 20.21 10.33
CA ALA A 2 -12.68 21.35 9.62
C ALA A 2 -12.22 22.68 10.26
N GLY A 3 -12.03 23.72 9.44
CA GLY A 3 -11.48 25.01 9.91
C GLY A 3 -12.32 25.71 11.00
N SER A 4 -13.63 25.49 11.00
CA SER A 4 -14.54 25.98 12.05
C SER A 4 -14.29 25.32 13.40
N MET A 5 -14.17 23.99 13.44
CA MET A 5 -13.84 23.25 14.66
C MET A 5 -12.47 23.65 15.22
N GLN A 6 -11.49 23.91 14.34
CA GLN A 6 -10.15 24.31 14.79
C GLN A 6 -10.18 25.66 15.50
N LYS A 7 -10.94 26.63 14.98
CA LYS A 7 -11.11 27.95 15.62
C LYS A 7 -11.80 27.85 16.97
N ILE A 8 -12.86 27.04 17.07
CA ILE A 8 -13.58 26.80 18.33
C ILE A 8 -12.65 26.15 19.37
N ALA A 9 -11.92 25.10 18.98
CA ALA A 9 -11.00 24.41 19.88
C ALA A 9 -9.89 25.34 20.41
N LYS A 10 -9.32 26.20 19.55
CA LYS A 10 -8.33 27.22 19.97
C LYS A 10 -8.88 28.25 20.94
N THR A 11 -10.14 28.65 20.75
CA THR A 11 -10.78 29.70 21.54
C THR A 11 -11.22 29.18 22.91
N CYS A 12 -11.87 28.01 22.94
CA CYS A 12 -12.39 27.41 24.17
C CYS A 12 -11.33 26.70 24.99
N PHE A 13 -10.27 26.16 24.35
CA PHE A 13 -9.21 25.40 25.02
C PHE A 13 -7.82 25.88 24.56
N PRO A 14 -7.40 27.10 24.96
CA PRO A 14 -6.17 27.72 24.47
C PRO A 14 -4.89 26.98 24.90
N ARG A 15 -4.96 26.17 25.95
CA ARG A 15 -3.85 25.33 26.44
C ARG A 15 -3.90 23.88 25.94
N ALA A 16 -4.93 23.48 25.19
CA ALA A 16 -5.06 22.12 24.70
C ALA A 16 -4.20 21.88 23.45
N MET A 17 -3.46 20.77 23.45
CA MET A 17 -2.69 20.33 22.29
C MET A 17 -3.62 19.74 21.24
N GLN A 18 -3.63 20.32 20.05
CA GLN A 18 -4.40 19.79 18.92
C GLN A 18 -3.59 18.72 18.21
N VAL A 19 -4.10 17.50 18.24
CA VAL A 19 -3.49 16.35 17.56
C VAL A 19 -4.39 15.97 16.38
N ILE A 20 -3.76 15.69 15.25
CA ILE A 20 -4.46 15.15 14.07
C ILE A 20 -4.79 13.68 14.36
N ASP A 21 -6.01 13.25 14.03
CA ASP A 21 -6.40 11.84 14.15
C ASP A 21 -5.52 10.99 13.23
N ARG A 22 -4.56 10.30 13.86
CA ARG A 22 -3.59 9.43 13.17
C ARG A 22 -4.28 8.28 12.46
N PHE A 23 -5.34 7.71 13.03
CA PHE A 23 -6.02 6.57 12.42
C PHE A 23 -6.74 7.00 11.14
N HIS A 24 -7.30 8.20 11.12
CA HIS A 24 -7.92 8.74 9.92
C HIS A 24 -6.90 8.98 8.80
N VAL A 25 -5.74 9.58 9.12
CA VAL A 25 -4.68 9.80 8.13
C VAL A 25 -4.13 8.47 7.61
N GLN A 26 -3.90 7.50 8.49
CA GLN A 26 -3.48 6.16 8.09
C GLN A 26 -4.52 5.49 7.18
N LYS A 27 -5.81 5.58 7.51
CA LYS A 27 -6.90 5.04 6.68
C LYS A 27 -6.87 5.61 5.26
N LEU A 28 -6.73 6.94 5.11
CA LEU A 28 -6.65 7.59 3.79
C LEU A 28 -5.45 7.10 2.99
N VAL A 29 -4.28 6.99 3.63
CA VAL A 29 -3.07 6.46 3.00
C VAL A 29 -3.29 5.03 2.53
N TYR A 30 -3.89 4.19 3.37
CA TYR A 30 -4.17 2.81 2.98
C TYR A 30 -5.13 2.72 1.81
N GLU A 31 -6.23 3.48 1.82
CA GLU A 31 -7.20 3.50 0.72
C GLU A 31 -6.52 3.88 -0.60
N ALA A 32 -5.71 4.93 -0.62
CA ALA A 32 -4.96 5.35 -1.81
C ALA A 32 -4.00 4.25 -2.32
N VAL A 33 -3.26 3.61 -1.42
CA VAL A 33 -2.33 2.52 -1.78
C VAL A 33 -3.08 1.30 -2.34
N GLN A 34 -4.26 0.99 -1.80
CA GLN A 34 -5.09 -0.11 -2.29
C GLN A 34 -5.64 0.19 -3.69
N GLU A 35 -6.10 1.41 -3.93
CA GLU A 35 -6.58 1.86 -5.23
C GLU A 35 -5.47 1.76 -6.29
N LEU A 36 -4.27 2.26 -5.99
CA LEU A 36 -3.12 2.14 -6.88
C LEU A 36 -2.83 0.68 -7.25
N ARG A 37 -2.84 -0.23 -6.26
CA ARG A 37 -2.64 -1.67 -6.52
C ARG A 37 -3.74 -2.25 -7.41
N ILE A 38 -4.99 -1.89 -7.18
CA ILE A 38 -6.13 -2.36 -7.97
C ILE A 38 -5.98 -1.89 -9.42
N THR A 39 -5.71 -0.60 -9.62
CA THR A 39 -5.47 -0.01 -10.95
C THR A 39 -4.34 -0.73 -11.68
N TYR A 40 -3.22 -0.97 -11.00
CA TYR A 40 -2.10 -1.69 -11.60
C TYR A 40 -2.45 -3.15 -11.94
N ARG A 41 -3.22 -3.82 -11.09
CA ARG A 41 -3.70 -5.19 -11.37
C ARG A 41 -4.59 -5.24 -12.61
N TRP A 42 -5.44 -4.24 -12.82
CA TRP A 42 -6.24 -4.12 -14.05
C TRP A 42 -5.37 -3.92 -15.30
N GLN A 43 -4.33 -3.11 -15.19
CA GLN A 43 -3.36 -2.90 -16.29
C GLN A 43 -2.67 -4.22 -16.66
N VAL A 44 -2.15 -4.96 -15.67
CA VAL A 44 -1.52 -6.27 -15.89
C VAL A 44 -2.49 -7.24 -16.56
N ILE A 45 -3.73 -7.34 -16.08
CA ILE A 45 -4.74 -8.22 -16.71
C ILE A 45 -5.00 -7.82 -18.16
N LYS A 46 -5.05 -6.51 -18.46
CA LYS A 46 -5.26 -6.02 -19.82
C LYS A 46 -4.08 -6.38 -20.73
N GLU A 47 -2.86 -6.28 -20.24
CA GLU A 47 -1.64 -6.66 -20.95
C GLU A 47 -1.57 -8.17 -21.18
N GLU A 48 -1.84 -8.98 -20.15
CA GLU A 48 -1.93 -10.44 -20.26
C GLU A 48 -2.98 -10.85 -21.31
N ASN A 49 -4.15 -10.21 -21.30
CA ASN A 49 -5.19 -10.47 -22.30
C ASN A 49 -4.74 -10.12 -23.73
N LYS A 50 -4.01 -9.02 -23.91
CA LYS A 50 -3.45 -8.64 -25.20
C LYS A 50 -2.41 -9.66 -25.67
N ALA A 51 -1.52 -10.11 -24.77
CA ALA A 51 -0.51 -11.12 -25.07
C ALA A 51 -1.14 -12.48 -25.39
N MET A 52 -2.18 -12.90 -24.65
CA MET A 52 -2.96 -14.11 -24.95
C MET A 52 -3.61 -14.05 -26.33
N LYS A 53 -4.20 -12.90 -26.69
CA LYS A 53 -4.80 -12.72 -28.02
C LYS A 53 -3.75 -12.82 -29.13
N ALA A 54 -2.60 -12.16 -28.96
CA ALA A 54 -1.50 -12.21 -29.93
C ALA A 54 -0.91 -13.63 -30.07
N ALA A 55 -0.75 -14.37 -28.97
CA ALA A 55 -0.30 -15.76 -29.01
C ALA A 55 -1.30 -16.65 -29.75
N LYS A 56 -2.60 -16.48 -29.48
CA LYS A 56 -3.68 -17.20 -30.16
C LYS A 56 -3.70 -16.93 -31.66
N GLU A 57 -3.48 -15.68 -32.09
CA GLU A 57 -3.38 -15.31 -33.52
C GLU A 57 -2.18 -15.98 -34.21
N LYS A 58 -1.10 -16.25 -33.47
CA LYS A 58 0.09 -16.97 -33.94
C LYS A 58 0.00 -18.50 -33.81
N GLY A 59 -1.05 -19.02 -33.16
CA GLY A 59 -1.17 -20.45 -32.83
C GLY A 59 -0.28 -20.91 -31.68
N GLU A 60 0.28 -19.99 -30.89
CA GLU A 60 1.16 -20.28 -29.75
C GLU A 60 0.39 -20.31 -28.42
N VAL A 61 0.91 -21.06 -27.44
CA VAL A 61 0.37 -21.07 -26.08
C VAL A 61 0.99 -19.93 -25.28
N TYR A 62 0.14 -19.04 -24.74
CA TYR A 62 0.61 -18.00 -23.84
C TYR A 62 1.07 -18.59 -22.50
N LYS A 63 2.28 -18.23 -22.08
CA LYS A 63 2.83 -18.54 -20.76
C LYS A 63 3.08 -17.24 -20.01
N ALA A 64 2.46 -17.08 -18.85
CA ALA A 64 2.68 -15.91 -18.01
C ALA A 64 4.10 -15.95 -17.40
N GLU A 65 4.72 -14.79 -17.24
CA GLU A 65 5.99 -14.67 -16.54
C GLU A 65 5.81 -14.92 -15.04
N GLU A 66 6.61 -15.84 -14.52
CA GLU A 66 6.68 -16.17 -13.10
C GLU A 66 7.81 -15.37 -12.45
N LEU A 67 7.52 -14.80 -11.28
CA LEU A 67 8.52 -14.11 -10.48
C LEU A 67 9.39 -15.11 -9.71
N GLU A 68 10.44 -14.63 -9.04
CA GLU A 68 11.37 -15.48 -8.26
C GLU A 68 10.68 -16.35 -7.20
N ASN A 69 9.51 -15.92 -6.72
CA ASN A 69 8.72 -16.65 -5.74
C ASN A 69 7.69 -17.62 -6.37
N GLY A 70 7.69 -17.78 -7.69
CA GLY A 70 6.73 -18.60 -8.45
C GLY A 70 5.34 -17.96 -8.60
N ASP A 71 5.12 -16.74 -8.12
CA ASP A 71 3.87 -16.02 -8.35
C ASP A 71 3.91 -15.32 -9.72
N THR A 72 2.79 -15.31 -10.45
CA THR A 72 2.65 -14.35 -11.55
C THR A 72 2.43 -12.94 -11.00
N LEU A 73 2.70 -11.90 -11.81
CA LEU A 73 2.48 -10.52 -11.38
C LEU A 73 1.02 -10.28 -10.93
N ARG A 74 0.04 -10.89 -11.61
CA ARG A 74 -1.37 -10.86 -11.22
C ARG A 74 -1.62 -11.48 -9.84
N GLN A 75 -0.97 -12.60 -9.54
CA GLN A 75 -1.09 -13.28 -8.25
C GLN A 75 -0.40 -12.49 -7.13
N LEU A 76 0.79 -11.92 -7.39
CA LEU A 76 1.49 -11.05 -6.45
C LEU A 76 0.60 -9.88 -6.00
N LEU A 77 -0.06 -9.21 -6.95
CA LEU A 77 -0.97 -8.09 -6.67
C LEU A 77 -2.25 -8.52 -5.94
N ALA A 78 -2.73 -9.74 -6.15
CA ALA A 78 -3.86 -10.26 -5.40
C ALA A 78 -3.48 -10.58 -3.94
N ARG A 79 -2.34 -11.25 -3.74
CA ARG A 79 -1.87 -11.73 -2.43
C ARG A 79 -1.26 -10.64 -1.55
N SER A 80 -0.80 -9.55 -2.13
CA SER A 80 -0.25 -8.39 -1.40
C SER A 80 -1.30 -7.50 -0.74
N ARG A 81 -2.60 -7.79 -0.89
CA ARG A 81 -3.68 -6.97 -0.30
C ARG A 81 -3.48 -6.66 1.17
N TYR A 82 -3.32 -7.71 1.98
CA TYR A 82 -3.22 -7.62 3.44
C TYR A 82 -1.82 -7.28 3.93
N LEU A 83 -0.81 -7.53 3.10
CA LEU A 83 0.59 -7.21 3.40
C LEU A 83 0.75 -5.71 3.70
N LEU A 84 0.10 -4.87 2.89
CA LEU A 84 0.19 -3.40 2.96
C LEU A 84 -0.46 -2.80 4.22
N PHE A 85 -1.21 -3.59 5.00
CA PHE A 85 -1.85 -3.15 6.25
C PHE A 85 -1.13 -3.63 7.52
N LYS A 86 -0.08 -4.44 7.38
CA LYS A 86 0.66 -4.98 8.52
C LYS A 86 2.04 -4.33 8.60
N SER A 87 2.49 -4.05 9.81
CA SER A 87 3.87 -3.64 10.07
C SER A 87 4.85 -4.70 9.54
N PRO A 88 5.99 -4.30 8.94
CA PRO A 88 7.00 -5.22 8.41
C PRO A 88 7.48 -6.27 9.42
N ASP A 89 7.50 -5.92 10.71
CA ASP A 89 7.89 -6.79 11.81
C ASP A 89 6.95 -7.98 11.98
N LYS A 90 5.69 -7.85 11.53
CA LYS A 90 4.65 -8.88 11.61
C LYS A 90 4.54 -9.72 10.32
N TRP A 91 5.41 -9.49 9.34
CA TRP A 91 5.40 -10.25 8.09
C TRP A 91 6.07 -11.61 8.24
N THR A 92 5.43 -12.64 7.69
CA THR A 92 6.07 -13.95 7.50
C THR A 92 7.20 -13.86 6.46
N LYS A 93 8.10 -14.86 6.41
CA LYS A 93 9.18 -14.90 5.41
C LYS A 93 8.65 -14.75 3.97
N SER A 94 7.60 -15.49 3.62
CA SER A 94 6.98 -15.41 2.30
C SER A 94 6.27 -14.08 2.04
N GLN A 95 5.86 -13.36 3.08
CA GLN A 95 5.32 -12.00 2.95
C GLN A 95 6.44 -11.00 2.68
N LYS A 96 7.58 -11.10 3.36
CA LYS A 96 8.76 -10.25 3.10
C LYS A 96 9.23 -10.35 1.65
N ILE A 97 9.38 -11.57 1.13
CA ILE A 97 9.75 -11.80 -0.28
C ILE A 97 8.74 -11.14 -1.23
N ARG A 98 7.43 -11.33 -0.98
CA ARG A 98 6.39 -10.68 -1.80
C ARG A 98 6.42 -9.16 -1.69
N ALA A 99 6.73 -8.62 -0.52
CA ALA A 99 6.85 -7.19 -0.31
C ALA A 99 8.02 -6.62 -1.12
N GLU A 100 9.17 -7.28 -1.08
CA GLU A 100 10.37 -6.90 -1.85
C GLU A 100 10.10 -6.92 -3.36
N LEU A 101 9.47 -7.98 -3.87
CA LEU A 101 9.06 -8.08 -5.27
C LEU A 101 8.03 -6.99 -5.64
N LEU A 102 7.04 -6.76 -4.77
CA LEU A 102 6.01 -5.74 -4.98
C LEU A 102 6.63 -4.34 -5.04
N PHE A 103 7.54 -4.01 -4.12
CA PHE A 103 8.18 -2.70 -4.04
C PHE A 103 9.19 -2.45 -5.16
N SER A 104 9.86 -3.51 -5.64
CA SER A 104 10.76 -3.42 -6.79
C SER A 104 10.01 -3.13 -8.08
N SER A 105 8.87 -3.81 -8.30
CA SER A 105 8.02 -3.61 -9.48
C SER A 105 7.22 -2.30 -9.42
N LEU A 106 6.80 -1.87 -8.24
CA LEU A 106 6.02 -0.65 -8.02
C LEU A 106 6.87 0.43 -7.35
N LYS A 107 7.77 1.04 -8.14
CA LYS A 107 8.66 2.14 -7.70
C LYS A 107 7.92 3.24 -6.90
N ILE A 108 6.67 3.55 -7.26
CA ILE A 108 5.85 4.59 -6.60
C ILE A 108 5.40 4.19 -5.17
N LEU A 109 5.11 2.91 -4.95
CA LEU A 109 4.71 2.43 -3.61
C LEU A 109 5.89 2.41 -2.65
N SER A 110 7.10 2.06 -3.12
CA SER A 110 8.31 1.99 -2.29
C SER A 110 8.64 3.34 -1.64
N THR A 111 8.59 4.43 -2.39
CA THR A 111 8.91 5.77 -1.86
C THR A 111 7.90 6.19 -0.78
N TYR A 112 6.60 6.02 -1.05
CA TYR A 112 5.53 6.50 -0.16
C TYR A 112 5.48 5.73 1.18
N ILE A 113 5.71 4.41 1.11
CA ILE A 113 5.65 3.51 2.26
C ILE A 113 6.90 3.70 3.13
N THR A 114 8.09 3.88 2.54
CA THR A 114 9.32 4.20 3.29
C THR A 114 9.20 5.53 4.03
N THR A 115 8.64 6.57 3.40
CA THR A 115 8.40 7.86 4.07
C THR A 115 7.39 7.71 5.20
N HIS A 116 6.31 6.95 5.01
CA HIS A 116 5.31 6.70 6.06
C HIS A 116 5.88 5.90 7.24
N TRP A 117 6.59 4.78 7.02
CA TRP A 117 7.19 3.99 8.11
C TRP A 117 8.34 4.74 8.82
N SER A 118 9.07 5.59 8.10
CA SER A 118 10.07 6.48 8.70
C SER A 118 9.41 7.56 9.58
N TRP A 119 8.30 8.14 9.11
CA TRP A 119 7.46 9.05 9.90
C TRP A 119 6.90 8.35 11.14
N GLU A 120 6.53 7.08 11.02
CA GLU A 120 5.97 6.27 12.10
C GLU A 120 6.97 5.92 13.22
N ARG A 121 8.26 5.83 12.90
CA ARG A 121 9.36 5.64 13.87
C ARG A 121 9.82 6.94 14.54
N SER A 122 9.52 8.09 13.93
CA SER A 122 9.99 9.40 14.39
C SER A 122 9.11 10.03 15.49
N PHE A 123 7.95 9.43 15.79
CA PHE A 123 7.08 9.86 16.90
C PHE A 123 7.17 8.86 18.06
N PRO A 124 7.64 9.27 19.25
CA PRO A 124 7.68 8.38 20.41
C PRO A 124 6.26 7.94 20.80
N GLN A 125 6.10 6.65 21.11
CA GLN A 125 4.84 6.08 21.62
C GLN A 125 4.52 6.49 23.07
N THR A 126 4.81 7.73 23.46
CA THR A 126 4.45 8.21 24.80
C THR A 126 3.04 8.74 24.79
N MET A 127 2.05 7.85 24.85
CA MET A 127 0.81 8.10 25.58
C MET A 127 0.29 6.79 26.16
N THR A 128 0.85 6.47 27.33
CA THR A 128 0.22 5.66 28.36
C THR A 128 -1.22 6.15 28.53
N ARG A 129 -2.17 5.21 28.41
CA ARG A 129 -3.58 5.40 28.79
C ARG A 129 -3.64 6.03 30.18
N MET A 130 -4.34 7.16 30.29
CA MET A 130 -5.04 7.58 31.51
C MET A 130 -6.54 7.52 31.23
#